data_AF-A0A822AEZ6-F1
#
_entry.id   AF-A0A822AEZ6-F1
#
_cell.length_a   1.000
_cell.length_b   1.000
_cell.length_c   1.000
_cell.angle_alpha   90.00
_cell.angle_beta   90.00
_cell.angle_gamma   90.00
#
_symmetry.space_group_name_H-M   'P 1'
#
loop_
_entity.id
_entity.type
_entity.pdbx_description
1 polymer ?
#
loop_
_entity_poly.entity_id
_entity_poly.type
_entity_poly.pdbx_seq_one_letter_code
_entity_poly.pdbx_strand_id
1 'polypeptide(L)'
;MLTQKIKVYWGHSNRRGATEGTLLDDADYISWFVKHIKCMPTTVKTCELSNSIFVDNKELKDLCGKYMCFPSILLPQEKTNWHGIFDFKTKLSIDDYFDLLQKIRDDENYLKDNLDRVQIIYSHILKEIYYWSSDERKAAKARAKSLYLLTENDQWKLTSNLYFYMEGHGTNNSLNDAIPCLKLDYKNRNNSHLPQFLELFNIKQLRVNDLKLADKKSSPAEHFRRKLIEILPFLKKWLTNLSFPSD
;
A
#
# COMPACT_ATOMS: atom_id res chain seq x y z
N MET A 1 40.04 27.50 9.07
CA MET A 1 40.57 26.16 9.42
C MET A 1 40.85 25.42 8.13
N LEU A 2 42.10 25.05 7.88
CA LEU A 2 42.47 24.20 6.73
C LEU A 2 42.03 22.77 7.07
N THR A 3 40.91 22.31 6.50
CA THR A 3 40.55 20.88 6.51
C THR A 3 41.56 20.15 5.64
N GLN A 4 42.61 19.63 6.28
CA GLN A 4 43.64 18.83 5.62
C GLN A 4 42.95 17.56 5.11
N LYS A 5 42.92 17.39 3.78
CA LYS A 5 42.33 16.20 3.16
C LYS A 5 43.16 14.97 3.53
N ILE A 6 42.67 14.17 4.47
CA ILE A 6 43.36 12.97 4.95
C ILE A 6 43.10 11.84 3.96
N LYS A 7 44.18 11.27 3.44
CA LYS A 7 44.16 10.15 2.50
C LYS A 7 44.54 8.88 3.26
N VAL A 8 43.64 7.90 3.31
CA VAL A 8 43.84 6.73 4.16
C VAL A 8 43.87 5.44 3.36
N TYR A 9 44.73 4.53 3.81
CA TYR A 9 45.01 3.24 3.17
C TYR A 9 44.55 2.13 4.09
N TRP A 10 43.67 1.25 3.61
CA TRP A 10 42.96 0.30 4.48
C TRP A 10 43.46 -1.15 4.36
N GLY A 11 44.59 -1.40 3.71
CA GLY A 11 45.35 -2.67 3.76
C GLY A 11 44.66 -3.94 3.24
N HIS A 12 43.40 -3.87 2.80
CA HIS A 12 42.65 -5.00 2.26
C HIS A 12 42.64 -4.98 0.73
N SER A 13 43.31 -5.95 0.10
CA SER A 13 43.53 -6.02 -1.36
C SER A 13 42.27 -5.83 -2.23
N ASN A 14 41.09 -6.20 -1.72
CA ASN A 14 39.83 -6.18 -2.48
C ASN A 14 38.93 -4.97 -2.17
N ARG A 15 39.41 -3.93 -1.46
CA ARG A 15 38.60 -2.76 -1.08
C ARG A 15 39.14 -1.45 -1.65
N ARG A 16 38.25 -0.49 -1.89
CA ARG A 16 38.62 0.89 -2.28
C ARG A 16 39.54 1.49 -1.20
N GLY A 17 40.68 2.05 -1.63
CA GLY A 17 41.72 2.58 -0.75
C GLY A 17 42.86 1.62 -0.42
N ALA A 18 42.90 0.42 -1.00
CA ALA A 18 43.99 -0.54 -0.80
C ALA A 18 45.33 -0.07 -1.41
N THR A 19 45.28 0.43 -2.65
CA THR A 19 46.46 0.84 -3.44
C THR A 19 46.54 2.35 -3.60
N GLU A 20 45.41 2.99 -3.92
CA GLU A 20 45.41 4.42 -4.25
C GLU A 20 45.07 5.32 -3.05
N GLY A 21 44.59 4.76 -1.93
CA GLY A 21 44.12 5.50 -0.75
C GLY A 21 42.82 6.28 -1.00
N THR A 22 41.89 6.26 -0.04
CA THR A 22 40.62 6.99 -0.16
C THR A 22 40.72 8.33 0.56
N LEU A 23 40.27 9.41 -0.08
CA LEU A 23 40.12 10.71 0.55
C LEU A 23 38.90 10.65 1.49
N LEU A 24 39.12 10.91 2.78
CA LEU A 24 38.05 11.10 3.74
C LEU A 24 37.66 12.57 3.77
N ASP A 25 36.38 12.86 3.55
CA ASP A 25 35.86 14.23 3.70
C ASP A 25 35.86 14.66 5.19
N ASP A 26 35.68 13.71 6.13
CA ASP A 26 35.47 13.99 7.57
C ASP A 26 36.52 13.36 8.52
N ALA A 27 37.69 12.93 8.02
CA ALA A 27 38.82 12.38 8.80
C ALA A 27 38.57 11.11 9.68
N ASP A 28 37.32 10.68 9.90
CA ASP A 28 36.99 9.53 10.76
C ASP A 28 36.72 8.23 9.97
N TYR A 29 37.54 7.20 10.22
CA TYR A 29 37.38 5.86 9.64
C TYR A 29 36.06 5.20 10.05
N ILE A 30 35.64 5.37 11.32
CA ILE A 30 34.46 4.69 11.84
C ILE A 30 33.23 5.18 11.07
N SER A 31 33.09 6.49 10.94
CA SER A 31 32.03 7.12 10.14
C SER A 31 32.02 6.66 8.67
N TRP A 32 33.20 6.51 8.03
CA TRP A 32 33.25 5.97 6.67
C TRP A 32 32.87 4.50 6.59
N PHE A 33 33.42 3.66 7.49
CA PHE A 33 33.20 2.22 7.51
C PHE A 33 31.72 1.90 7.66
N VAL A 34 31.06 2.57 8.61
CA VAL A 34 29.64 2.44 8.90
C VAL A 34 28.76 2.77 7.68
N LYS A 35 29.10 3.83 6.94
CA LYS A 35 28.33 4.29 5.78
C LYS A 35 28.51 3.42 4.54
N HIS A 36 29.64 2.72 4.41
CA HIS A 36 30.00 2.03 3.16
C HIS A 36 30.07 0.51 3.28
N ILE A 37 30.14 -0.04 4.50
CA ILE A 37 30.29 -1.48 4.74
C ILE A 37 29.04 -2.01 5.43
N LYS A 38 28.51 -3.12 4.91
CA LYS A 38 27.42 -3.89 5.53
C LYS A 38 27.90 -4.56 6.81
N CYS A 39 27.87 -3.82 7.92
CA CYS A 39 28.40 -4.28 9.20
C CYS A 39 27.35 -4.33 10.32
N MET A 40 26.14 -3.83 10.08
CA MET A 40 25.13 -3.72 11.12
C MET A 40 24.24 -4.96 11.15
N PRO A 41 24.26 -5.77 12.23
CA PRO A 41 23.41 -6.94 12.33
C PRO A 41 21.95 -6.54 12.54
N THR A 42 21.09 -7.15 11.74
CA THR A 42 19.66 -6.84 11.72
C THR A 42 18.81 -7.98 12.27
N THR A 43 17.56 -7.66 12.63
CA THR A 43 16.52 -8.63 13.03
C THR A 43 16.29 -9.75 12.01
N VAL A 44 16.65 -9.52 10.74
CA VAL A 44 16.55 -10.49 9.64
C VAL A 44 17.77 -11.44 9.60
N LYS A 45 18.66 -11.38 10.60
CA LYS A 45 19.90 -12.18 10.73
C LYS A 45 20.91 -11.94 9.61
N THR A 46 20.84 -10.80 8.93
CA THR A 46 21.81 -10.35 7.93
C THR A 46 22.48 -9.06 8.39
N CYS A 47 23.69 -8.80 7.88
CA CYS A 47 24.35 -7.52 8.07
C CYS A 47 23.99 -6.56 6.93
N GLU A 48 23.48 -5.38 7.28
CA GLU A 48 23.12 -4.34 6.32
C GLU A 48 23.89 -3.03 6.56
N LEU A 49 23.72 -2.07 5.65
CA LEU A 49 24.28 -0.73 5.79
C LEU A 49 23.51 0.05 6.85
N SER A 50 24.18 0.93 7.59
CA SER A 50 23.55 1.69 8.66
C SER A 50 22.40 2.59 8.17
N ASN A 51 22.58 3.23 7.02
CA ASN A 51 21.56 4.08 6.38
C ASN A 51 20.33 3.33 5.84
N SER A 52 20.37 1.99 5.82
CA SER A 52 19.28 1.13 5.36
C SER A 52 18.47 0.54 6.51
N ILE A 53 18.89 0.79 7.76
CA ILE A 53 18.30 0.23 8.97
C ILE A 53 17.49 1.31 9.69
N PHE A 54 16.34 0.93 10.24
CA PHE A 54 15.50 1.84 11.01
C PHE A 54 15.95 1.97 12.45
N VAL A 55 15.76 3.14 13.05
CA VAL A 55 15.93 3.31 14.49
C VAL A 55 15.01 2.34 15.24
N ASP A 56 15.49 1.82 16.36
CA ASP A 56 14.68 1.01 17.26
C ASP A 56 13.58 1.88 17.89
N ASN A 57 12.44 1.96 17.20
CA ASN A 57 11.23 2.59 17.67
C ASN A 57 10.10 1.54 17.65
N LYS A 58 9.38 1.44 18.78
CA LYS A 58 8.25 0.53 18.93
C LYS A 58 7.18 0.76 17.87
N GLU A 59 6.85 2.00 17.55
CA GLU A 59 5.83 2.33 16.54
C GLU A 59 6.23 1.82 15.15
N LEU A 60 7.48 2.01 14.76
CA LEU A 60 7.99 1.52 13.48
C LEU A 60 8.10 -0.01 13.46
N LYS A 61 8.48 -0.64 14.59
CA LYS A 61 8.52 -2.10 14.73
C LYS A 61 7.13 -2.72 14.62
N ASP A 62 6.11 -2.11 15.22
CA ASP A 62 4.73 -2.60 15.15
C ASP A 62 4.21 -2.50 13.69
N LEU A 63 4.50 -1.37 13.03
CA LEU A 63 4.13 -1.10 11.64
C LEU A 63 4.85 -2.02 10.63
N CYS A 64 6.17 -2.12 10.72
CA CYS A 64 6.98 -2.87 9.75
C CYS A 64 7.07 -4.36 10.06
N GLY A 65 6.83 -4.75 11.32
CA GLY A 65 6.93 -6.12 11.78
C GLY A 65 8.26 -6.79 11.42
N LYS A 66 8.18 -8.00 10.87
CA LYS A 66 9.34 -8.81 10.43
C LYS A 66 9.90 -8.42 9.06
N TYR A 67 9.30 -7.47 8.37
CA TYR A 67 9.61 -7.19 6.95
C TYR A 67 10.70 -6.14 6.76
N MET A 68 11.00 -5.34 7.79
CA MET A 68 12.08 -4.35 7.76
C MET A 68 13.19 -4.66 8.75
N CYS A 69 14.37 -4.14 8.43
CA CYS A 69 15.58 -4.34 9.20
C CYS A 69 15.65 -3.35 10.37
N PHE A 70 15.68 -3.89 11.58
CA PHE A 70 15.98 -3.15 12.80
C PHE A 70 17.30 -3.66 13.40
N PRO A 71 18.04 -2.84 14.16
CA PRO A 71 19.26 -3.28 14.83
C PRO A 71 18.94 -4.44 15.78
N SER A 72 19.70 -5.53 15.70
CA SER A 72 19.61 -6.63 16.68
C SER A 72 20.33 -6.32 17.99
N ILE A 73 21.12 -5.25 18.02
CA ILE A 73 21.92 -4.86 19.17
C ILE A 73 21.27 -3.65 19.83
N LEU A 74 21.14 -3.71 21.16
CA LEU A 74 20.78 -2.56 21.98
C LEU A 74 21.96 -1.58 21.98
N LEU A 75 21.76 -0.42 21.37
CA LEU A 75 22.75 0.65 21.41
C LEU A 75 22.70 1.34 22.78
N PRO A 76 23.86 1.52 23.45
CA PRO A 76 23.90 2.20 24.75
C PRO A 76 23.41 3.64 24.63
N GLN A 77 22.37 4.00 25.38
CA GLN A 77 21.79 5.36 25.36
C GLN A 77 22.70 6.41 26.03
N GLU A 78 23.64 5.98 26.89
CA GLU A 78 24.21 6.86 27.92
C GLU A 78 25.50 7.59 27.54
N LYS A 79 26.17 7.29 26.40
CA LYS A 79 27.55 7.80 26.19
C LYS A 79 27.90 8.35 24.81
N THR A 80 27.06 8.27 23.79
CA THR A 80 27.48 8.71 22.44
C THR A 80 26.30 9.01 21.54
N ASN A 81 26.43 10.04 20.68
CA ASN A 81 25.51 10.33 19.58
C ASN A 81 25.61 9.23 18.49
N TRP A 82 25.35 7.98 18.87
CA TRP A 82 25.33 6.83 17.95
C TRP A 82 24.36 7.07 16.79
N HIS A 83 23.26 7.78 17.03
CA HIS A 83 22.35 8.23 15.97
C HIS A 83 23.04 9.11 14.92
N GLY A 84 23.97 9.97 15.32
CA GLY A 84 24.73 10.82 14.38
C GLY A 84 25.85 10.07 13.64
N ILE A 85 26.36 8.98 14.21
CA ILE A 85 27.40 8.16 13.58
C ILE A 85 26.79 7.20 12.54
N PHE A 86 25.68 6.55 12.91
CA PHE A 86 25.06 5.51 12.08
C PHE A 86 24.08 6.06 11.05
N ASP A 87 23.48 7.24 11.30
CA ASP A 87 22.52 7.86 10.40
C ASP A 87 21.36 6.90 10.02
N PHE A 88 20.80 6.24 11.05
CA PHE A 88 19.68 5.32 10.88
C PHE A 88 18.43 6.04 10.38
N LYS A 89 17.60 5.34 9.61
CA LYS A 89 16.32 5.86 9.16
C LYS A 89 15.38 6.07 10.35
N THR A 90 14.94 7.31 10.54
CA THR A 90 13.97 7.69 11.58
C THR A 90 12.53 7.64 11.08
N LYS A 91 12.33 7.69 9.76
CA LYS A 91 11.04 7.71 9.09
C LYS A 91 11.07 6.81 7.86
N LEU A 92 9.90 6.29 7.50
CA LEU A 92 9.70 5.52 6.27
C LEU A 92 9.68 6.47 5.08
N SER A 93 10.49 6.18 4.06
CA SER A 93 10.33 6.82 2.77
C SER A 93 9.21 6.16 1.97
N ILE A 94 8.78 6.80 0.88
CA ILE A 94 7.74 6.27 -0.02
C ILE A 94 8.14 4.90 -0.56
N ASP A 95 9.40 4.74 -0.94
CA ASP A 95 9.94 3.48 -1.42
C ASP A 95 9.89 2.40 -0.34
N ASP A 96 10.18 2.76 0.91
CA ASP A 96 10.09 1.81 2.03
C ASP A 96 8.65 1.33 2.26
N TYR A 97 7.65 2.21 2.13
CA TYR A 97 6.23 1.81 2.21
C TYR A 97 5.85 0.83 1.09
N PHE A 98 6.35 1.06 -0.13
CA PHE A 98 6.06 0.20 -1.27
C PHE A 98 6.74 -1.16 -1.15
N ASP A 99 7.98 -1.18 -0.67
CA ASP A 99 8.73 -2.41 -0.40
C ASP A 99 8.09 -3.21 0.74
N LEU A 100 7.54 -2.52 1.75
CA LEU A 100 6.79 -3.16 2.83
C LEU A 100 5.54 -3.86 2.30
N LEU A 101 4.76 -3.20 1.45
CA LEU A 101 3.56 -3.80 0.83
C LEU A 101 3.92 -5.00 -0.07
N GLN A 102 5.01 -4.92 -0.83
CA GLN A 102 5.48 -6.04 -1.64
C GLN A 102 5.90 -7.24 -0.79
N LYS A 103 6.69 -7.02 0.27
CA LYS A 103 7.11 -8.08 1.19
C LYS A 103 5.94 -8.74 1.92
N ILE A 104 4.92 -7.97 2.28
CA ILE A 104 3.68 -8.50 2.88
C ILE A 104 2.94 -9.38 1.87
N ARG A 105 2.87 -8.96 0.61
CA ARG A 105 2.23 -9.74 -0.46
C ARG A 105 2.93 -11.08 -0.67
N ASP A 106 4.25 -11.08 -0.70
CA ASP A 106 5.04 -12.30 -0.93
C ASP A 106 4.91 -13.30 0.24
N ASP A 107 4.43 -12.85 1.40
CA ASP A 107 4.16 -13.67 2.58
C ASP A 107 2.69 -14.12 2.67
N GLU A 108 2.29 -15.00 1.75
CA GLU A 108 0.90 -15.49 1.61
C GLU A 108 0.34 -16.18 2.87
N ASN A 109 1.20 -16.73 3.73
CA ASN A 109 0.79 -17.48 4.92
C ASN A 109 0.17 -16.60 6.03
N TYR A 110 0.46 -15.30 6.04
CA TYR A 110 0.07 -14.39 7.12
C TYR A 110 -0.89 -13.29 6.67
N LEU A 111 -1.63 -13.52 5.58
CA LEU A 111 -2.50 -12.48 5.01
C LEU A 111 -3.48 -11.91 6.05
N LYS A 112 -4.15 -12.76 6.82
CA LYS A 112 -5.13 -12.35 7.85
C LYS A 112 -4.51 -11.46 8.93
N ASP A 113 -3.34 -11.85 9.44
CA ASP A 113 -2.63 -11.09 10.49
C ASP A 113 -2.07 -9.77 9.96
N ASN A 114 -1.79 -9.70 8.66
CA ASN A 114 -1.27 -8.49 8.01
C ASN A 114 -2.38 -7.58 7.47
N LEU A 115 -3.67 -7.96 7.50
CA LEU A 115 -4.76 -7.11 7.03
C LEU A 115 -4.78 -5.78 7.77
N ASP A 116 -4.77 -5.82 9.10
CA ASP A 116 -4.76 -4.63 9.95
C ASP A 116 -3.51 -3.78 9.68
N ARG A 117 -2.35 -4.44 9.49
CA ARG A 117 -1.08 -3.77 9.18
C ARG A 117 -1.15 -3.04 7.84
N VAL A 118 -1.70 -3.66 6.80
CA VAL A 118 -1.89 -3.03 5.48
C VAL A 118 -2.80 -1.80 5.59
N GLN A 119 -3.86 -1.86 6.39
CA GLN A 119 -4.74 -0.71 6.61
C GLN A 119 -4.04 0.43 7.35
N ILE A 120 -3.20 0.12 8.34
CA ILE A 120 -2.38 1.12 9.03
C ILE A 120 -1.36 1.75 8.06
N ILE A 121 -0.73 0.96 7.19
CA ILE A 121 0.18 1.46 6.16
C ILE A 121 -0.55 2.45 5.24
N TYR A 122 -1.76 2.12 4.78
CA TYR A 122 -2.56 3.04 3.97
C TYR A 122 -2.91 4.32 4.74
N SER A 123 -3.24 4.23 6.03
CA SER A 123 -3.48 5.41 6.87
C SER A 123 -2.25 6.32 6.93
N HIS A 124 -1.04 5.75 7.05
CA HIS A 124 0.21 6.50 7.08
C HIS A 124 0.49 7.18 5.74
N ILE A 125 0.38 6.44 4.63
CA ILE A 125 0.53 6.99 3.29
C ILE A 125 -0.46 8.15 3.07
N LEU A 126 -1.73 7.99 3.43
CA LEU A 126 -2.74 9.04 3.30
C LEU A 126 -2.40 10.33 4.05
N LYS A 127 -1.79 10.22 5.24
CA LYS A 127 -1.33 11.37 6.02
C LYS A 127 -0.10 12.02 5.41
N GLU A 128 0.83 11.21 4.90
CA GLU A 128 2.11 11.70 4.40
C GLU A 128 2.05 12.27 2.98
N ILE A 129 1.11 11.81 2.15
CA ILE A 129 0.90 12.31 0.77
C ILE A 129 0.82 13.84 0.73
N TYR A 130 0.21 14.47 1.74
CA TYR A 130 0.12 15.92 1.82
C TYR A 130 1.50 16.60 1.85
N TYR A 131 2.45 16.02 2.56
CA TYR A 131 3.80 16.58 2.76
C TYR A 131 4.75 16.27 1.61
N TRP A 132 4.41 15.33 0.72
CA TRP A 132 5.28 14.96 -0.40
C TRP A 132 5.39 16.07 -1.44
N SER A 133 6.61 16.33 -1.86
CA SER A 133 6.95 17.24 -2.94
C SER A 133 6.42 16.74 -4.30
N SER A 134 6.39 17.63 -5.30
CA SER A 134 5.95 17.29 -6.66
C SER A 134 6.79 16.18 -7.28
N ASP A 135 8.11 16.18 -7.04
CA ASP A 135 9.02 15.20 -7.63
C ASP A 135 8.90 13.84 -6.94
N GLU A 136 8.74 13.81 -5.62
CA GLU A 136 8.43 12.59 -4.88
C GLU A 136 7.11 11.97 -5.35
N ARG A 137 6.07 12.78 -5.58
CA ARG A 137 4.79 12.30 -6.11
C ARG A 137 4.93 11.70 -7.51
N LYS A 138 5.77 12.28 -8.37
CA LYS A 138 6.03 11.73 -9.72
C LYS A 138 6.76 10.39 -9.64
N ALA A 139 7.80 10.30 -8.81
CA ALA A 139 8.52 9.05 -8.58
C ALA A 139 7.59 7.97 -8.01
N ALA A 140 6.76 8.33 -7.03
CA ALA A 140 5.76 7.46 -6.44
C ALA A 140 4.74 6.96 -7.47
N LYS A 141 4.23 7.85 -8.33
CA LYS A 141 3.29 7.50 -9.41
C LYS A 141 3.90 6.56 -10.44
N ALA A 142 5.20 6.69 -10.74
CA ALA A 142 5.89 5.77 -11.63
C ALA A 142 5.99 4.36 -11.02
N ARG A 143 6.38 4.26 -9.74
CA ARG A 143 6.54 2.99 -9.02
C ARG A 143 5.20 2.34 -8.66
N ALA A 144 4.16 3.13 -8.43
CA ALA A 144 2.81 2.66 -8.14
C ALA A 144 2.25 1.75 -9.25
N LYS A 145 2.65 1.94 -10.53
CA LYS A 145 2.16 1.13 -11.66
C LYS A 145 2.49 -0.36 -11.55
N SER A 146 3.63 -0.70 -10.92
CA SER A 146 4.06 -2.08 -10.69
C SER A 146 3.63 -2.62 -9.34
N LEU A 147 2.93 -1.81 -8.52
CA LEU A 147 2.55 -2.18 -7.19
C LEU A 147 1.24 -2.98 -7.19
N TYR A 148 1.12 -3.90 -6.23
CA TYR A 148 -0.07 -4.67 -5.99
C TYR A 148 -0.72 -4.16 -4.71
N LEU A 149 -2.04 -3.96 -4.74
CA LEU A 149 -2.81 -3.61 -3.55
C LEU A 149 -3.88 -4.67 -3.30
N LEU A 150 -4.34 -4.70 -2.06
CA LEU A 150 -5.31 -5.65 -1.57
C LEU A 150 -6.75 -5.27 -1.98
N THR A 151 -7.48 -6.22 -2.55
CA THR A 151 -8.89 -6.05 -2.91
C THR A 151 -9.83 -6.43 -1.77
N GLU A 152 -11.11 -6.03 -1.83
CA GLU A 152 -12.13 -6.46 -0.87
C GLU A 152 -12.26 -8.00 -0.77
N ASN A 153 -11.92 -8.72 -1.84
CA ASN A 153 -11.89 -10.19 -1.89
C ASN A 153 -10.58 -10.81 -1.35
N ASP A 154 -9.77 -10.05 -0.62
CA ASP A 154 -8.47 -10.48 -0.08
C ASP A 154 -7.47 -11.00 -1.13
N GLN A 155 -7.63 -10.57 -2.39
CA GLN A 155 -6.69 -10.84 -3.48
C GLN A 155 -5.77 -9.64 -3.74
N TRP A 156 -4.52 -9.90 -4.12
CA TRP A 156 -3.59 -8.88 -4.55
C TRP A 156 -3.71 -8.63 -6.05
N LYS A 157 -4.01 -7.40 -6.45
CA LYS A 157 -4.05 -7.01 -7.87
C LYS A 157 -3.26 -5.74 -8.14
N LEU A 158 -2.78 -5.65 -9.38
CA LEU A 158 -2.05 -4.47 -9.89
C LEU A 158 -2.93 -3.22 -9.79
N THR A 159 -2.32 -2.11 -9.38
CA THR A 159 -2.96 -0.79 -9.28
C THR A 159 -3.71 -0.37 -10.53
N SER A 160 -3.20 -0.70 -11.72
CA SER A 160 -3.83 -0.38 -13.01
C SER A 160 -5.21 -1.03 -13.20
N ASN A 161 -5.46 -2.15 -12.53
CA ASN A 161 -6.66 -2.96 -12.67
C ASN A 161 -7.58 -2.80 -11.45
N LEU A 162 -7.30 -1.85 -10.56
CA LEU A 162 -8.09 -1.61 -9.37
C LEU A 162 -9.08 -0.47 -9.58
N TYR A 163 -10.22 -0.63 -8.94
CA TYR A 163 -11.31 0.33 -8.94
C TYR A 163 -11.64 0.75 -7.51
N PHE A 164 -12.23 1.94 -7.37
CA PHE A 164 -12.71 2.44 -6.09
C PHE A 164 -14.11 3.01 -6.20
N TYR A 165 -15.04 2.55 -5.36
CA TYR A 165 -16.40 3.07 -5.31
C TYR A 165 -16.50 4.28 -4.38
N MET A 166 -16.88 5.43 -4.94
CA MET A 166 -17.07 6.66 -4.15
C MET A 166 -18.37 6.62 -3.33
N GLU A 167 -19.40 5.95 -3.82
CA GLU A 167 -20.74 5.94 -3.23
C GLU A 167 -21.05 4.56 -2.62
N GLY A 168 -21.26 4.53 -1.30
CA GLY A 168 -21.81 3.39 -0.56
C GLY A 168 -20.80 2.71 0.36
N HIS A 169 -21.13 2.57 1.66
CA HIS A 169 -20.41 1.69 2.60
C HIS A 169 -20.10 0.34 1.92
N GLY A 170 -18.86 -0.16 2.06
CA GLY A 170 -18.29 -1.32 1.35
C GLY A 170 -19.36 -2.27 0.81
N THR A 171 -19.52 -2.28 -0.50
CA THR A 171 -20.73 -2.80 -1.14
C THR A 171 -20.84 -4.30 -0.92
N ASN A 172 -21.95 -4.71 -0.30
CA ASN A 172 -22.74 -5.90 -0.63
C ASN A 172 -22.04 -6.87 -1.62
N ASN A 173 -21.45 -7.93 -1.07
CA ASN A 173 -20.78 -9.14 -1.62
C ASN A 173 -20.91 -9.55 -3.10
N SER A 174 -21.84 -9.02 -3.89
CA SER A 174 -22.11 -9.50 -5.26
C SER A 174 -21.30 -8.81 -6.36
N LEU A 175 -20.81 -7.58 -6.15
CA LEU A 175 -20.04 -6.84 -7.16
C LEU A 175 -18.53 -7.03 -7.03
N ASN A 176 -18.05 -7.31 -5.81
CA ASN A 176 -16.62 -7.46 -5.53
C ASN A 176 -15.99 -8.67 -6.22
N ASP A 177 -16.78 -9.72 -6.47
CA ASP A 177 -16.35 -10.89 -7.23
C ASP A 177 -16.09 -10.58 -8.72
N ALA A 178 -16.81 -9.59 -9.27
CA ALA A 178 -16.71 -9.22 -10.67
C ALA A 178 -15.71 -8.06 -10.90
N ILE A 179 -15.65 -7.10 -9.98
CA ILE A 179 -14.82 -5.90 -10.10
C ILE A 179 -13.86 -5.85 -8.90
N PRO A 180 -12.54 -5.92 -9.13
CA PRO A 180 -11.57 -5.85 -8.04
C PRO A 180 -11.48 -4.44 -7.46
N CYS A 181 -12.11 -4.27 -6.30
CA CYS A 181 -12.15 -3.01 -5.59
C CYS A 181 -11.12 -2.97 -4.47
N LEU A 182 -10.48 -1.82 -4.29
CA LEU A 182 -9.49 -1.61 -3.22
C LEU A 182 -10.15 -1.75 -1.83
N LYS A 183 -9.57 -2.58 -0.97
CA LYS A 183 -10.01 -2.74 0.42
C LYS A 183 -9.50 -1.58 1.27
N LEU A 184 -10.41 -0.73 1.75
CA LEU A 184 -10.12 0.34 2.69
C LEU A 184 -11.06 0.27 3.90
N ASP A 185 -10.49 0.44 5.10
CA ASP A 185 -11.28 0.62 6.31
C ASP A 185 -12.03 1.96 6.32
N TYR A 186 -13.06 2.03 7.16
CA TYR A 186 -13.87 3.24 7.36
C TYR A 186 -13.03 4.50 7.61
N LYS A 187 -11.96 4.39 8.40
CA LYS A 187 -11.04 5.51 8.70
C LYS A 187 -10.29 6.00 7.46
N ASN A 188 -9.80 5.08 6.63
CA ASN A 188 -9.07 5.41 5.40
C ASN A 188 -10.00 5.96 4.33
N ARG A 189 -11.23 5.44 4.27
CA ARG A 189 -12.26 5.87 3.33
C ARG A 189 -12.75 7.30 3.57
N ASN A 190 -12.85 7.70 4.83
CA ASN A 190 -13.29 9.04 5.20
C ASN A 190 -12.16 10.07 5.26
N ASN A 191 -10.95 9.70 4.82
CA ASN A 191 -9.82 10.61 4.84
C ASN A 191 -9.93 11.65 3.72
N SER A 192 -9.71 12.92 4.05
CA SER A 192 -9.72 14.05 3.10
C SER A 192 -8.71 13.90 1.96
N HIS A 193 -7.62 13.14 2.18
CA HIS A 193 -6.54 12.94 1.21
C HIS A 193 -6.74 11.72 0.30
N LEU A 194 -7.87 11.01 0.42
CA LEU A 194 -8.17 9.85 -0.41
C LEU A 194 -8.14 10.14 -1.92
N PRO A 195 -8.67 11.27 -2.44
CA PRO A 195 -8.60 11.55 -3.87
C PRO A 195 -7.16 11.64 -4.39
N GLN A 196 -6.25 12.21 -3.60
CA GLN A 196 -4.83 12.34 -3.94
C GLN A 196 -4.13 10.98 -3.95
N PHE A 197 -4.49 10.11 -3.01
CA PHE A 197 -4.05 8.72 -3.00
C PHE A 197 -4.50 7.98 -4.26
N LEU A 198 -5.79 8.03 -4.59
CA LEU A 198 -6.34 7.34 -5.77
C LEU A 198 -5.67 7.82 -7.07
N GLU A 199 -5.41 9.13 -7.19
CA GLU A 199 -4.69 9.69 -8.34
C GLU A 199 -3.24 9.21 -8.42
N LEU A 200 -2.55 9.13 -7.27
CA LEU A 200 -1.16 8.69 -7.19
C LEU A 200 -1.02 7.22 -7.61
N PHE A 201 -1.94 6.37 -7.17
CA PHE A 201 -1.98 4.96 -7.56
C PHE A 201 -2.67 4.71 -8.91
N ASN A 202 -3.15 5.76 -9.60
CA ASN A 202 -3.87 5.65 -10.86
C ASN A 202 -5.09 4.71 -10.80
N ILE A 203 -5.78 4.70 -9.66
CA ILE A 203 -6.95 3.86 -9.40
C ILE A 203 -8.18 4.56 -9.99
N LYS A 204 -8.95 3.83 -10.80
CA LYS A 204 -10.15 4.40 -11.44
C LYS A 204 -11.29 4.49 -10.43
N GLN A 205 -11.87 5.68 -10.32
CA GLN A 205 -13.08 5.89 -9.51
C GLN A 205 -14.30 5.42 -10.31
N LEU A 206 -15.13 4.59 -9.70
CA LEU A 206 -16.41 4.18 -10.24
C LEU A 206 -17.53 4.90 -9.51
N ARG A 207 -18.40 5.58 -10.27
CA ARG A 207 -19.69 6.07 -9.78
C ARG A 207 -20.78 5.08 -10.19
N VAL A 208 -21.90 5.10 -9.48
CA VAL A 208 -23.06 4.26 -9.81
C VAL A 208 -23.54 4.51 -11.26
N ASN A 209 -23.41 5.74 -11.74
CA ASN A 209 -23.77 6.13 -13.10
C ASN A 209 -22.84 5.56 -14.19
N ASP A 210 -21.63 5.12 -13.82
CA ASP A 210 -20.69 4.50 -14.76
C ASP A 210 -21.00 3.01 -14.96
N LEU A 211 -21.79 2.42 -14.06
CA LEU A 211 -22.23 1.04 -14.16
C LEU A 211 -23.36 0.95 -15.19
N LYS A 212 -23.00 0.58 -16.40
CA LYS A 212 -23.99 0.08 -17.36
C LYS A 212 -24.42 -1.29 -16.88
N LEU A 213 -25.65 -1.40 -16.39
CA LEU A 213 -26.32 -2.69 -16.31
C LEU A 213 -26.13 -3.35 -17.67
N ALA A 214 -25.47 -4.51 -17.69
CA ALA A 214 -25.50 -5.31 -18.89
C ALA A 214 -26.98 -5.51 -19.18
N ASP A 215 -27.44 -4.98 -20.31
CA ASP A 215 -28.61 -5.51 -20.96
C ASP A 215 -28.28 -6.97 -21.19
N LYS A 216 -28.57 -7.82 -20.19
CA LYS A 216 -29.02 -9.17 -20.48
C LYS A 216 -30.06 -8.88 -21.54
N LYS A 217 -29.77 -9.26 -22.79
CA LYS A 217 -30.80 -9.41 -23.81
C LYS A 217 -31.87 -10.20 -23.09
N SER A 218 -32.83 -9.46 -22.54
CA SER A 218 -33.90 -10.00 -21.75
C SER A 218 -34.68 -10.65 -22.86
N SER A 219 -34.38 -11.92 -23.10
CA SER A 219 -35.29 -12.78 -23.82
C SER A 219 -36.62 -12.45 -23.19
N PRO A 220 -37.56 -11.80 -23.92
CA PRO A 220 -38.81 -11.36 -23.34
C PRO A 220 -39.32 -12.55 -22.56
N ALA A 221 -39.63 -12.37 -21.26
CA ALA A 221 -39.94 -13.48 -20.38
C ALA A 221 -41.20 -14.19 -20.91
N GLU A 222 -41.04 -15.06 -21.90
CA GLU A 222 -42.12 -15.61 -22.71
C GLU A 222 -43.03 -16.44 -21.83
N HIS A 223 -42.42 -17.07 -20.83
CA HIS A 223 -43.12 -17.81 -19.80
C HIS A 223 -44.03 -16.91 -18.94
N PHE A 224 -43.56 -15.72 -18.54
CA PHE A 224 -44.38 -14.76 -17.81
C PHE A 224 -45.47 -14.16 -18.70
N ARG A 225 -45.13 -13.82 -19.94
CA ARG A 225 -46.08 -13.34 -20.95
C ARG A 225 -47.18 -14.37 -21.24
N ARG A 226 -46.83 -15.65 -21.37
CA ARG A 226 -47.79 -16.76 -21.54
C ARG A 226 -48.70 -16.90 -20.32
N LYS A 227 -48.15 -16.91 -19.11
CA LYS A 227 -48.96 -16.96 -17.88
C LYS A 227 -49.90 -15.75 -17.76
N LEU A 228 -49.46 -14.56 -18.15
CA LEU A 228 -50.33 -13.38 -18.20
C LEU A 228 -51.47 -13.53 -19.20
N ILE A 229 -51.20 -14.08 -20.39
CA ILE A 229 -52.23 -14.38 -21.39
C ILE A 229 -53.22 -15.44 -20.88
N GLU A 230 -52.74 -16.47 -20.18
CA GLU A 230 -53.60 -17.48 -19.56
C GLU A 230 -54.50 -16.92 -18.46
N ILE A 231 -53.99 -16.01 -17.63
CA ILE A 231 -54.72 -15.46 -16.48
C ILE A 231 -55.62 -14.28 -16.88
N LEU A 232 -55.30 -13.56 -17.95
CA LEU A 232 -56.06 -12.42 -18.47
C LEU A 232 -57.57 -12.65 -18.63
N PRO A 233 -58.06 -13.75 -19.23
CA PRO A 233 -59.50 -13.99 -19.35
C PRO A 233 -60.19 -14.17 -17.98
N PHE A 234 -59.51 -14.77 -16.99
CA PHE A 234 -60.05 -14.91 -15.63
C PHE A 234 -60.11 -13.56 -14.91
N LEU A 235 -59.07 -12.73 -15.07
CA LEU A 235 -59.05 -11.35 -14.57
C LEU A 235 -60.15 -10.50 -15.21
N LYS A 236 -60.36 -10.61 -16.51
CA LYS A 236 -61.42 -9.89 -17.23
C LYS A 236 -62.80 -10.29 -16.72
N LYS A 237 -63.03 -11.60 -16.52
CA LYS A 237 -64.29 -12.13 -15.98
C LYS A 237 -64.53 -11.70 -14.52
N TRP A 238 -63.45 -11.64 -13.73
CA TRP A 238 -63.51 -11.16 -12.36
C TRP A 238 -63.83 -9.65 -12.29
N LEU A 239 -63.21 -8.83 -13.14
CA LEU A 239 -63.50 -7.40 -13.27
C LEU A 239 -64.95 -7.12 -13.72
N THR A 240 -65.48 -7.89 -14.67
CA THR A 240 -66.89 -7.75 -15.11
C THR A 240 -67.90 -8.22 -14.06
N ASN A 241 -67.50 -9.13 -13.17
CA ASN A 241 -68.34 -9.56 -12.05
C ASN A 241 -68.29 -8.60 -10.86
N LEU A 242 -67.30 -7.71 -10.79
CA LEU A 242 -67.19 -6.66 -9.78
C LEU A 242 -67.97 -5.39 -10.15
N SER A 243 -68.24 -5.17 -11.44
CA SER A 243 -69.26 -4.20 -11.87
C SER A 243 -70.64 -4.78 -11.59
N PHE A 244 -71.10 -4.63 -10.35
CA PHE A 244 -72.48 -4.90 -9.96
C PHE A 244 -73.45 -3.90 -10.64
N PRO A 245 -74.71 -4.31 -10.88
CA PRO A 245 -75.68 -3.52 -11.62
C PRO A 245 -76.01 -2.24 -10.86
N SER A 246 -75.97 -1.13 -11.59
CA SER A 246 -76.65 0.10 -11.21
C SER A 246 -78.15 -0.17 -11.26
N ASP A 247 -78.76 -0.36 -10.08
CA ASP A 247 -80.16 -0.05 -9.76
C ASP A 247 -80.27 0.21 -8.25
#